data_AF-A0A5D2ZKB7-F1
#
_entry.id   AF-A0A5D2ZKB7-F1
#
_cell.length_a   1.000
_cell.length_b   1.000
_cell.length_c   1.000
_cell.angle_alpha   90.00
_cell.angle_beta   90.00
_cell.angle_gamma   90.00
#
_symmetry.space_group_name_H-M   'P 1'
#
loop_
_entity.id
_entity.type
_entity.pdbx_description
1 polymer ?
#
loop_
_entity_poly.entity_id
_entity_poly.type
_entity_poly.pdbx_seq_one_letter_code
_entity_poly.pdbx_strand_id
1 'polypeptide(L)'
;MKIAVEGCMHGDLDKVYDTFKYIENTRNIKIDLLLCYGDFQEVAPVPTIFIGGNNEASNYLWELYYGGWAAPNIYFLGYAVVVKFGNIRIDGLSGIYNARNYCLGWDTMKGHLIRSVYHVREYDVHKLMHLEKLIDIFLSHDWPLSITDYGNWQQLVCCKKTFQRSSKELLEANLLLSCSKNSDHRIDFQLTCTANSPLLLNMKRVVE
;
A
#
# COMPACT_ATOMS: atom_id res chain seq x y z
N MET A 1 16.56 -12.48 4.30
CA MET A 1 16.14 -11.34 3.46
C MET A 1 15.53 -10.32 4.39
N LYS A 2 15.79 -9.03 4.21
CA LYS A 2 15.40 -7.97 5.15
C LYS A 2 14.64 -6.90 4.37
N ILE A 3 13.34 -6.81 4.62
CA ILE A 3 12.43 -5.91 3.88
C ILE A 3 12.08 -4.73 4.78
N ALA A 4 12.26 -3.53 4.27
CA ALA A 4 11.75 -2.31 4.87
C ALA A 4 10.37 -1.99 4.30
N VAL A 5 9.47 -1.53 5.17
CA VAL A 5 8.12 -1.11 4.80
C VAL A 5 7.93 0.31 5.31
N GLU A 6 7.55 1.21 4.42
CA GLU A 6 7.32 2.62 4.73
C GLU A 6 5.98 3.06 4.15
N GLY A 7 5.24 3.87 4.91
CA GLY A 7 3.94 4.41 4.52
C GLY A 7 4.03 5.50 3.45
N CYS A 8 3.03 6.37 3.40
CA CYS A 8 3.05 7.52 2.49
C CYS A 8 4.16 8.50 2.91
N MET A 9 5.07 8.81 1.97
CA MET A 9 6.29 9.59 2.23
C MET A 9 6.16 11.08 1.94
N HIS A 10 5.13 11.54 1.22
CA HIS A 10 4.95 12.96 0.86
C HIS A 10 6.22 13.63 0.27
N GLY A 11 7.05 12.87 -0.44
CA GLY A 11 8.29 13.35 -1.05
C GLY A 11 9.54 13.33 -0.15
N ASP A 12 9.46 12.83 1.09
CA ASP A 12 10.59 12.80 2.04
C ASP A 12 11.47 11.52 1.93
N LEU A 13 11.75 11.06 0.71
CA LEU A 13 12.44 9.79 0.46
C LEU A 13 13.88 9.75 1.03
N ASP A 14 14.57 10.89 1.06
CA ASP A 14 15.92 11.01 1.62
C ASP A 14 15.99 10.60 3.10
N LYS A 15 15.00 11.00 3.89
CA LYS A 15 14.95 10.70 5.32
C LYS A 15 14.83 9.19 5.55
N VAL A 16 14.13 8.50 4.65
CA VAL A 16 13.98 7.04 4.71
C VAL A 16 15.32 6.37 4.44
N TYR A 17 16.04 6.78 3.40
CA TYR A 17 17.35 6.20 3.09
C TYR A 17 18.43 6.55 4.11
N ASP A 18 18.40 7.73 4.71
CA ASP A 18 19.29 8.06 5.82
C ASP A 18 19.00 7.20 7.05
N THR A 19 17.72 6.90 7.31
CA THR A 19 17.32 5.94 8.34
C THR A 19 17.81 4.53 8.02
N PHE A 20 17.80 4.12 6.75
CA PHE A 20 18.33 2.83 6.31
C PHE A 20 19.82 2.73 6.60
N LYS A 21 20.61 3.72 6.15
CA LYS A 21 22.05 3.76 6.43
C LYS A 21 22.34 3.68 7.92
N TYR A 22 21.58 4.41 8.73
CA TYR A 22 21.72 4.37 10.19
C TYR A 22 21.47 2.98 10.76
N ILE A 23 20.40 2.31 10.34
CA ILE A 23 20.04 0.98 10.83
C ILE A 23 21.00 -0.10 10.33
N GLU A 24 21.40 -0.05 9.06
CA GLU A 24 22.37 -0.98 8.49
C GLU A 24 23.69 -0.91 9.24
N ASN A 25 24.19 0.30 9.51
CA ASN A 25 25.43 0.52 10.27
C ASN A 25 25.30 0.08 11.74
N THR A 26 24.18 0.41 12.39
CA THR A 26 24.01 0.15 13.83
C THR A 26 23.77 -1.33 14.13
N ARG A 27 23.05 -2.03 13.24
CA ARG A 27 22.64 -3.42 13.46
C ARG A 27 23.44 -4.42 12.64
N ASN A 28 24.37 -3.95 11.81
CA ASN A 28 25.13 -4.78 10.87
C ASN A 28 24.21 -5.69 10.04
N ILE A 29 23.12 -5.10 9.54
CA ILE A 29 22.19 -5.74 8.61
C ILE A 29 22.23 -5.02 7.27
N LYS A 30 21.72 -5.66 6.23
CA LYS A 30 21.50 -5.03 4.93
C LYS A 30 20.02 -5.09 4.58
N ILE A 31 19.46 -4.00 4.06
CA ILE A 31 18.08 -3.95 3.58
C ILE A 31 18.08 -4.37 2.11
N ASP A 32 17.30 -5.41 1.78
CA ASP A 32 17.27 -6.03 0.46
C ASP A 32 16.18 -5.42 -0.45
N LEU A 33 15.10 -4.89 0.15
CA LEU A 33 13.92 -4.38 -0.55
C LEU A 33 13.22 -3.33 0.30
N LEU A 34 12.73 -2.27 -0.34
CA LEU A 34 11.78 -1.31 0.23
C LEU A 34 10.40 -1.50 -0.40
N LEU A 35 9.36 -1.61 0.43
CA LEU A 35 7.96 -1.56 0.04
C LEU A 35 7.34 -0.23 0.47
N CYS A 36 6.74 0.50 -0.48
CA CYS A 36 6.23 1.84 -0.26
C CYS A 36 4.81 2.05 -0.82
N TYR A 37 4.05 2.94 -0.18
CA TYR A 37 2.67 3.28 -0.53
C TYR A 37 2.55 4.70 -1.12
N GLY A 38 3.44 5.07 -2.05
CA GLY A 38 3.32 6.30 -2.85
C GLY A 38 4.44 7.33 -2.69
N ASP A 39 4.36 8.40 -3.49
CA ASP A 39 5.25 9.59 -3.54
C ASP A 39 6.76 9.31 -3.71
N PHE A 40 7.17 9.02 -4.97
CA PHE A 40 8.57 8.88 -5.36
C PHE A 40 9.11 10.11 -6.07
N GLN A 41 10.09 10.73 -5.45
CA GLN A 41 11.00 11.69 -6.05
C GLN A 41 12.40 11.25 -5.58
N GLU A 42 13.34 11.06 -6.52
CA GLU A 42 14.77 10.67 -6.32
C GLU A 42 15.18 9.24 -6.75
N VAL A 43 16.51 9.05 -6.87
CA VAL A 43 17.17 7.78 -7.24
C VAL A 43 17.20 6.84 -6.04
N ALA A 44 16.67 5.62 -6.20
CA ALA A 44 16.65 4.64 -5.12
C ALA A 44 17.98 3.86 -5.00
N PRO A 45 18.64 3.87 -3.82
CA PRO A 45 19.85 3.09 -3.56
C PRO A 45 19.57 1.60 -3.32
N VAL A 46 18.34 1.24 -2.95
CA VAL A 46 17.85 -0.13 -2.79
C VAL A 46 16.72 -0.40 -3.78
N PRO A 47 16.52 -1.65 -4.23
CA PRO A 47 15.31 -2.00 -4.96
C PRO A 47 14.07 -1.59 -4.17
N THR A 48 13.17 -0.88 -4.82
CA THR A 48 11.96 -0.35 -4.22
C THR A 48 10.75 -0.74 -5.06
N ILE A 49 9.77 -1.41 -4.45
CA ILE A 49 8.48 -1.72 -5.07
C ILE A 49 7.43 -0.82 -4.42
N PHE A 50 6.59 -0.20 -5.24
CA PHE A 50 5.51 0.65 -4.75
C PHE A 50 4.17 0.44 -5.42
N ILE A 51 3.11 0.79 -4.70
CA ILE A 51 1.75 0.91 -5.22
C ILE A 51 1.32 2.38 -5.27
N GLY A 52 0.38 2.70 -6.15
CA GLY A 52 -0.14 4.06 -6.30
C GLY A 52 -1.22 4.36 -5.27
N GLY A 53 -1.25 5.59 -4.77
CA GLY A 53 -2.32 6.17 -3.98
C GLY A 53 -3.17 7.17 -4.77
N ASN A 54 -3.54 8.28 -4.12
CA ASN A 54 -4.36 9.35 -4.69
C ASN A 54 -3.60 10.63 -5.05
N ASN A 55 -2.27 10.66 -4.89
CA ASN A 55 -1.43 11.84 -5.06
C ASN A 55 -0.29 11.64 -6.09
N GLU A 56 -0.43 10.67 -6.99
CA GLU A 56 0.58 10.31 -7.97
C GLU A 56 0.26 10.84 -9.37
N ALA A 57 1.28 10.86 -10.23
CA ALA A 57 1.15 11.09 -11.67
C ALA A 57 0.40 9.94 -12.35
N SER A 58 -0.92 9.92 -12.15
CA SER A 58 -1.80 8.81 -12.53
C SER A 58 -1.81 8.55 -14.04
N ASN A 59 -1.53 9.58 -14.86
CA ASN A 59 -1.35 9.44 -16.30
C ASN A 59 -0.14 8.56 -16.66
N TYR A 60 0.97 8.72 -15.95
CA TYR A 60 2.18 7.94 -16.18
C TYR A 60 2.04 6.52 -15.61
N LEU A 61 1.51 6.38 -14.39
CA LEU A 61 1.27 5.06 -13.80
C LEU A 61 0.28 4.21 -14.61
N TRP A 62 -0.63 4.85 -15.34
CA TRP A 62 -1.55 4.15 -16.24
C TRP A 62 -0.83 3.45 -17.40
N GLU A 63 0.27 3.99 -17.90
CA GLU A 63 1.10 3.32 -18.92
C GLU A 63 1.75 2.04 -18.36
N LEU A 64 1.97 2.01 -17.04
CA LEU A 64 2.52 0.89 -16.30
C LEU A 64 1.42 0.09 -15.58
N TYR A 65 0.23 -0.04 -16.18
CA TYR A 65 -0.93 -0.67 -15.54
C TYR A 65 -0.66 -2.08 -14.99
N TYR A 66 0.13 -2.88 -15.72
CA TYR A 66 0.53 -4.24 -15.33
C TYR A 66 1.86 -4.29 -14.55
N GLY A 67 2.34 -3.14 -14.08
CA GLY A 67 3.61 -2.98 -13.40
C GLY A 67 4.78 -2.71 -14.36
N GLY A 68 5.80 -2.06 -13.85
CA GLY A 68 6.99 -1.73 -14.62
C GLY A 68 7.96 -0.81 -13.88
N TRP A 69 9.15 -0.64 -14.46
CA TRP A 69 10.17 0.24 -13.94
C TRP A 69 9.76 1.70 -14.17
N ALA A 70 9.45 2.42 -13.10
CA ALA A 70 9.18 3.85 -13.14
C ALA A 70 10.49 4.66 -13.19
N ALA A 71 11.55 4.12 -12.58
CA ALA A 71 12.90 4.68 -12.59
C ALA A 71 13.92 3.57 -12.23
N PRO A 72 15.24 3.80 -12.38
CA PRO A 72 16.25 2.85 -11.90
C PRO A 72 16.02 2.48 -10.43
N ASN A 73 15.98 1.19 -10.13
CA ASN A 73 15.66 0.61 -8.82
C ASN A 73 14.26 0.90 -8.26
N ILE A 74 13.36 1.54 -9.02
CA ILE A 74 11.99 1.84 -8.59
C ILE A 74 11.01 1.13 -9.52
N TYR A 75 10.31 0.15 -8.99
CA TYR A 75 9.33 -0.66 -9.69
C TYR A 75 7.92 -0.34 -9.20
N PHE A 76 7.09 0.18 -10.09
CA PHE A 76 5.66 0.28 -9.84
C PHE A 76 5.05 -1.11 -9.97
N LEU A 77 4.34 -1.57 -8.94
CA LEU A 77 3.76 -2.91 -8.92
C LEU A 77 2.67 -3.08 -9.99
N GLY A 78 1.94 -2.01 -10.31
CA GLY A 78 0.75 -2.04 -11.15
C GLY A 78 -0.53 -1.83 -10.34
N TYR A 79 -1.68 -1.90 -11.02
CA TYR A 79 -2.98 -1.64 -10.38
C TYR A 79 -3.49 -2.82 -9.56
N ALA A 80 -3.35 -4.05 -10.06
CA ALA A 80 -3.68 -5.29 -9.38
C ALA A 80 -2.81 -6.41 -9.96
N VAL A 81 -1.65 -6.62 -9.36
CA VAL A 81 -0.58 -7.47 -9.91
C VAL A 81 0.20 -8.15 -8.77
N VAL A 82 0.59 -9.40 -9.02
CA VAL A 82 1.51 -10.15 -8.17
C VAL A 82 2.88 -10.22 -8.81
N VAL A 83 3.91 -9.82 -8.06
CA VAL A 83 5.31 -10.00 -8.44
C VAL A 83 6.02 -10.96 -7.50
N LYS A 84 7.12 -11.54 -7.97
CA LYS A 84 8.00 -12.37 -7.15
C LYS A 84 9.33 -11.66 -6.96
N PHE A 85 9.70 -11.43 -5.71
CA PHE A 85 11.02 -10.90 -5.35
C PHE A 85 11.75 -11.95 -4.51
N GLY A 86 12.87 -12.48 -5.02
CA GLY A 86 13.53 -13.62 -4.38
C GLY A 86 12.56 -14.80 -4.26
N ASN A 87 12.23 -15.21 -3.03
CA ASN A 87 11.33 -16.32 -2.75
C ASN A 87 9.92 -15.91 -2.29
N ILE A 88 9.64 -14.60 -2.18
CA ILE A 88 8.33 -14.11 -1.73
C ILE A 88 7.47 -13.63 -2.89
N ARG A 89 6.16 -13.80 -2.74
CA ARG A 89 5.11 -13.32 -3.63
C ARG A 89 4.46 -12.10 -2.99
N ILE A 90 4.58 -10.97 -3.69
CA ILE A 90 4.07 -9.68 -3.26
C ILE A 90 2.92 -9.33 -4.19
N ASP A 91 1.74 -9.22 -3.62
CA ASP A 91 0.54 -8.74 -4.29
C ASP A 91 0.27 -7.29 -3.88
N GLY A 92 -0.47 -6.57 -4.71
CA GLY A 92 -0.96 -5.27 -4.31
C GLY A 92 -2.01 -4.68 -5.21
N LEU A 93 -2.78 -3.80 -4.58
CA LEU A 93 -3.91 -3.10 -5.12
C LEU A 93 -3.66 -1.60 -5.00
N SER A 94 -3.36 -0.95 -6.13
CA SER A 94 -3.16 0.49 -6.18
C SER A 94 -4.50 1.23 -6.16
N GLY A 95 -4.51 2.39 -5.50
CA GLY A 95 -5.64 3.31 -5.48
C GLY A 95 -6.44 3.32 -4.18
N ILE A 96 -7.46 4.18 -4.16
CA ILE A 96 -8.39 4.33 -3.03
C ILE A 96 -9.80 3.88 -3.39
N TYR A 97 -10.57 3.44 -2.41
CA TYR A 97 -11.95 3.02 -2.66
C TYR A 97 -12.86 4.22 -2.90
N ASN A 98 -13.72 4.13 -3.91
CA ASN A 98 -14.81 5.07 -4.12
C ASN A 98 -16.06 4.34 -4.65
N ALA A 99 -17.11 4.30 -3.83
CA ALA A 99 -18.34 3.57 -4.15
C ALA A 99 -18.99 3.99 -5.48
N ARG A 100 -18.88 5.27 -5.88
CA ARG A 100 -19.49 5.77 -7.13
C ARG A 100 -18.79 5.22 -8.38
N ASN A 101 -17.52 4.87 -8.26
CA ASN A 101 -16.70 4.45 -9.39
C ASN A 101 -16.39 2.96 -9.37
N TYR A 102 -16.57 2.27 -8.25
CA TYR A 102 -16.10 0.89 -8.05
C TYR A 102 -16.60 -0.08 -9.13
N CYS A 103 -17.89 -0.03 -9.47
CA CYS A 103 -18.53 -0.89 -10.48
C CYS A 103 -18.46 -0.31 -11.92
N LEU A 104 -17.78 0.82 -12.13
CA LEU A 104 -17.68 1.45 -13.44
C LEU A 104 -16.41 1.00 -14.19
N GLY A 105 -16.45 1.01 -15.51
CA GLY A 105 -15.22 0.95 -16.30
C GLY A 105 -14.35 2.20 -16.10
N TRP A 106 -13.09 2.13 -16.53
CA TRP A 106 -12.34 3.37 -16.77
C TRP A 106 -12.84 4.00 -18.06
N ASP A 107 -13.59 5.08 -17.93
CA ASP A 107 -13.90 5.91 -19.09
C ASP A 107 -12.63 6.71 -19.45
N THR A 108 -12.29 6.71 -20.73
CA THR A 108 -11.08 7.35 -21.29
C THR A 108 -10.82 8.70 -20.62
N MET A 109 -9.58 8.95 -20.18
CA MET A 109 -9.13 10.11 -19.39
C MET A 109 -9.53 11.47 -19.99
N LYS A 110 -10.79 11.87 -19.84
CA LYS A 110 -11.34 13.13 -20.32
C LYS A 110 -11.41 14.12 -19.17
N GLY A 111 -10.46 15.06 -19.15
CA GLY A 111 -10.48 16.38 -18.51
C GLY A 111 -10.87 16.45 -17.03
N HIS A 112 -12.15 16.28 -16.72
CA HIS A 112 -12.72 16.45 -15.37
C HIS A 112 -12.72 15.17 -14.51
N LEU A 113 -12.46 14.00 -15.12
CA LEU A 113 -12.46 12.70 -14.46
C LEU A 113 -11.08 12.27 -13.91
N ILE A 114 -10.09 13.16 -13.88
CA ILE A 114 -8.71 12.86 -13.43
C ILE A 114 -8.68 12.16 -12.05
N ARG A 115 -9.57 12.57 -11.13
CA ARG A 115 -9.67 11.98 -9.80
C ARG A 115 -10.20 10.55 -9.77
N SER A 116 -10.88 10.10 -10.82
CA SER A 116 -11.41 8.72 -10.88
C SER A 116 -10.35 7.68 -11.23
N VAL A 117 -9.20 8.11 -11.76
CA VAL A 117 -8.19 7.23 -12.34
C VAL A 117 -7.58 6.33 -11.27
N TYR A 118 -7.30 6.89 -10.10
CA TYR A 118 -6.73 6.17 -8.96
C TYR A 118 -7.80 5.50 -8.08
N HIS A 119 -9.08 5.55 -8.44
CA HIS A 119 -10.08 4.80 -7.68
C HIS A 119 -9.98 3.32 -8.03
N VAL A 120 -10.04 2.44 -7.04
CA VAL A 120 -10.08 0.99 -7.22
C VAL A 120 -11.32 0.60 -8.04
N ARG A 121 -11.21 -0.47 -8.84
CA ARG A 121 -12.34 -1.08 -9.56
C ARG A 121 -12.60 -2.50 -9.13
N GLU A 122 -13.86 -2.90 -9.24
CA GLU A 122 -14.31 -4.26 -8.97
C GLU A 122 -13.53 -5.29 -9.80
N TYR A 123 -13.27 -4.97 -11.06
CA TYR A 123 -12.45 -5.79 -11.95
C TYR A 123 -11.06 -6.12 -11.38
N ASP A 124 -10.40 -5.13 -10.76
CA ASP A 124 -9.08 -5.32 -10.17
C ASP A 124 -9.11 -6.24 -8.96
N VAL A 125 -10.11 -6.07 -8.11
CA VAL A 125 -10.35 -6.93 -6.95
C VAL A 125 -10.62 -8.38 -7.39
N HIS A 126 -11.48 -8.57 -8.40
CA HIS A 126 -11.76 -9.91 -8.93
C HIS A 126 -10.51 -10.59 -9.49
N LYS A 127 -9.62 -9.88 -10.19
CA LYS A 127 -8.34 -10.47 -10.65
C LYS A 127 -7.55 -11.09 -9.50
N LEU A 128 -7.44 -10.37 -8.38
CA LEU A 128 -6.69 -10.83 -7.21
C LEU A 128 -7.43 -11.95 -6.47
N MET A 129 -8.75 -11.94 -6.43
CA MET A 129 -9.55 -13.01 -5.82
C MET A 129 -9.41 -14.37 -6.51
N HIS A 130 -9.05 -14.40 -7.80
CA HIS A 130 -8.85 -15.65 -8.55
C HIS A 130 -7.43 -16.21 -8.41
N LEU A 131 -6.60 -15.64 -7.53
CA LEU A 131 -5.26 -16.17 -7.27
C LEU A 131 -5.33 -17.46 -6.45
N GLU A 132 -4.97 -18.58 -7.08
CA GLU A 132 -4.93 -19.89 -6.40
C GLU A 132 -3.70 -20.08 -5.50
N LYS A 133 -2.63 -19.35 -5.80
CA LYS A 133 -1.34 -19.49 -5.09
C LYS A 133 -1.26 -18.51 -3.93
N LEU A 134 -0.76 -19.01 -2.80
CA LEU A 134 -0.52 -18.21 -1.60
C LEU A 134 0.31 -16.96 -1.89
N ILE A 135 -0.05 -15.88 -1.20
CA ILE A 135 0.60 -14.58 -1.24
C ILE A 135 1.26 -14.35 0.12
N ASP A 136 2.51 -13.91 0.11
CA ASP A 136 3.27 -13.68 1.34
C ASP A 136 3.02 -12.26 1.89
N ILE A 137 2.93 -11.27 0.98
CA ILE A 137 2.73 -9.86 1.33
C ILE A 137 1.65 -9.28 0.41
N PHE A 138 0.66 -8.60 0.98
CA PHE A 138 -0.36 -7.86 0.26
C PHE A 138 -0.26 -6.37 0.58
N LEU A 139 -0.20 -5.52 -0.44
CA LEU A 139 -0.11 -4.07 -0.32
C LEU A 139 -1.42 -3.40 -0.76
N SER A 140 -2.01 -2.56 0.07
CA SER A 140 -3.10 -1.65 -0.32
C SER A 140 -2.84 -0.25 0.20
N HIS A 141 -3.24 0.77 -0.55
CA HIS A 141 -3.10 2.16 -0.09
C HIS A 141 -4.11 2.46 1.03
N ASP A 142 -5.40 2.17 0.78
CA ASP A 142 -6.42 2.25 1.83
C ASP A 142 -6.33 1.08 2.81
N TRP A 143 -6.72 1.34 4.05
CA TRP A 143 -6.80 0.32 5.08
C TRP A 143 -7.95 -0.66 4.79
N PRO A 144 -7.72 -1.98 4.94
CA PRO A 144 -8.79 -2.94 4.89
C PRO A 144 -9.88 -2.61 5.91
N LEU A 145 -11.14 -2.82 5.52
CA LEU A 145 -12.26 -2.61 6.41
C LEU A 145 -12.09 -3.46 7.68
N SER A 146 -12.42 -2.88 8.85
CA SER A 146 -12.31 -3.52 10.16
C SER A 146 -10.90 -3.92 10.61
N ILE A 147 -9.83 -3.53 9.91
CA ILE A 147 -8.47 -3.84 10.37
C ILE A 147 -8.17 -3.25 11.77
N THR A 148 -8.87 -2.18 12.13
CA THR A 148 -8.78 -1.54 13.46
C THR A 148 -9.23 -2.44 14.59
N ASP A 149 -10.08 -3.44 14.33
CA ASP A 149 -10.60 -4.36 15.34
C ASP A 149 -9.50 -5.31 15.84
N TYR A 150 -8.41 -5.43 15.08
CA TYR A 150 -7.24 -6.24 15.38
C TYR A 150 -6.11 -5.42 16.05
N GLY A 151 -6.34 -4.13 16.34
CA GLY A 151 -5.39 -3.25 17.00
C GLY A 151 -5.96 -2.56 18.24
N ASN A 152 -5.16 -1.70 18.85
CA ASN A 152 -5.62 -0.85 19.96
C ASN A 152 -6.42 0.35 19.41
N TRP A 153 -7.67 0.11 19.02
CA TRP A 153 -8.52 1.15 18.42
C TRP A 153 -8.79 2.31 19.38
N GLN A 154 -8.83 2.05 20.71
CA GLN A 154 -9.05 3.12 21.69
C GLN A 154 -7.91 4.15 21.63
N GLN A 155 -6.66 3.67 21.57
CA GLN A 155 -5.50 4.54 21.41
C GLN A 155 -5.53 5.30 20.09
N LEU A 156 -5.88 4.63 18.98
CA LEU A 156 -5.99 5.26 17.66
C LEU A 156 -6.98 6.43 17.66
N VAL A 157 -8.17 6.23 18.23
CA VAL A 157 -9.21 7.25 18.31
C VAL A 157 -8.79 8.41 19.22
N CYS A 158 -8.10 8.13 20.32
CA CYS A 158 -7.56 9.16 21.20
C CYS A 158 -6.55 10.06 20.47
N CYS A 159 -5.65 9.46 19.68
CA CYS A 159 -4.65 10.19 18.89
C CYS A 159 -5.26 10.90 17.67
N LYS A 160 -6.23 10.28 17.00
CA LYS A 160 -6.89 10.82 15.81
C LYS A 160 -8.40 10.92 16.02
N LYS A 161 -8.81 12.01 16.68
CA LYS A 161 -10.22 12.26 17.04
C LYS A 161 -11.19 12.28 15.84
N THR A 162 -10.71 12.67 14.65
CA THR A 162 -11.50 12.68 13.41
C THR A 162 -11.80 11.29 12.85
N PHE A 163 -11.06 10.26 13.28
CA PHE A 163 -11.19 8.88 12.78
C PHE A 163 -12.53 8.23 13.16
N GLN A 164 -13.11 8.58 14.32
CA GLN A 164 -14.43 8.08 14.73
C GLN A 164 -15.55 8.44 13.74
N ARG A 165 -15.41 9.55 13.01
CA ARG A 165 -16.43 10.03 12.06
C ARG A 165 -16.35 9.28 10.73
N SER A 166 -15.13 9.03 10.23
CA SER A 166 -14.90 8.30 8.98
C SER A 166 -15.15 6.80 9.09
N SER A 167 -14.89 6.20 10.26
CA SER A 167 -15.13 4.76 10.46
C SER A 167 -16.62 4.39 10.44
N LYS A 168 -17.51 5.27 10.94
CA LYS A 168 -18.97 5.09 10.83
C LYS A 168 -19.47 5.09 9.39
N GLU A 169 -18.90 5.94 8.53
CA GLU A 169 -19.25 6.00 7.10
C GLU A 169 -18.76 4.76 6.33
N LEU A 170 -17.63 4.17 6.73
CA LEU A 170 -17.09 2.93 6.15
C LEU A 170 -17.88 1.67 6.58
N LEU A 171 -18.45 1.66 7.79
CA LEU A 171 -19.28 0.56 8.30
C LEU A 171 -20.59 0.37 7.49
N GLU A 172 -21.09 1.44 6.87
CA GLU A 172 -22.27 1.38 6.00
C GLU A 172 -21.95 0.80 4.61
N ALA A 173 -20.68 0.76 4.21
CA ALA A 173 -20.19 0.17 2.96
C ALA A 173 -19.83 -1.32 3.12
N ASN A 174 -20.77 -2.12 3.63
CA ASN A 174 -20.66 -3.57 3.84
C ASN A 174 -20.39 -4.38 2.56
N LEU A 175 -19.12 -4.53 2.13
CA LEU A 175 -18.83 -5.44 1.00
C LEU A 175 -17.50 -6.20 0.98
N LEU A 176 -16.62 -6.10 2.00
CA LEU A 176 -15.31 -6.79 1.94
C LEU A 176 -15.07 -7.90 2.97
N LEU A 177 -16.01 -8.18 3.88
CA LEU A 177 -15.79 -9.14 4.98
C LEU A 177 -16.49 -10.50 4.87
N SER A 178 -17.10 -10.83 3.73
CA SER A 178 -17.62 -12.19 3.51
C SER A 178 -16.55 -13.21 3.09
N CYS A 179 -15.31 -12.80 2.78
CA CYS A 179 -14.30 -13.69 2.18
C CYS A 179 -13.29 -14.35 3.12
N SER A 180 -13.40 -14.26 4.45
CA SER A 180 -12.47 -14.96 5.37
C SER A 180 -13.20 -15.76 6.45
N LYS A 181 -14.11 -16.64 6.04
CA LYS A 181 -14.61 -17.72 6.92
C LYS A 181 -14.24 -19.12 6.45
N ASN A 182 -13.51 -19.28 5.35
CA ASN A 182 -13.28 -20.59 4.73
C ASN A 182 -11.82 -20.98 4.45
N SER A 183 -10.86 -20.40 5.16
CA SER A 183 -9.50 -20.95 5.12
C SER A 183 -8.72 -20.62 6.39
N ASP A 184 -8.20 -21.65 7.05
CA ASP A 184 -7.27 -21.64 8.20
C ASP A 184 -5.90 -20.98 7.90
N HIS A 185 -5.86 -19.97 7.04
CA HIS A 185 -4.65 -19.30 6.60
C HIS A 185 -4.53 -17.93 7.26
N ARG A 186 -3.69 -17.85 8.30
CA ARG A 186 -3.28 -16.59 8.94
C ARG A 186 -2.50 -15.74 7.94
N ILE A 187 -3.11 -14.66 7.48
CA ILE A 187 -2.42 -13.54 6.83
C ILE A 187 -2.15 -12.52 7.94
N ASP A 188 -0.89 -12.41 8.38
CA ASP A 188 -0.46 -11.42 9.35
C ASP A 188 -0.34 -10.04 8.65
N PHE A 189 -1.37 -9.21 8.76
CA PHE A 189 -1.30 -7.81 8.35
C PHE A 189 -0.51 -7.01 9.39
N GLN A 190 0.50 -6.27 8.94
CA GLN A 190 1.19 -5.31 9.79
C GLN A 190 0.99 -3.89 9.28
N LEU A 191 0.29 -3.08 10.08
CA LEU A 191 -0.01 -1.69 9.80
C LEU A 191 1.20 -0.78 10.09
N THR A 192 1.58 0.07 9.14
CA THR A 192 2.31 1.32 9.41
C THR A 192 1.42 2.50 9.05
N CYS A 193 1.30 3.45 9.98
CA CYS A 193 0.40 4.59 9.94
C CYS A 193 1.17 5.86 9.59
N THR A 194 0.78 6.61 8.55
CA THR A 194 1.13 8.03 8.43
C THR A 194 -0.10 8.84 8.01
N ALA A 195 -0.49 9.78 8.86
CA ALA A 195 -1.02 11.08 8.44
C ALA A 195 -0.91 12.05 9.62
N ASN A 196 -0.01 13.02 9.46
CA ASN A 196 0.15 14.32 10.11
C ASN A 196 0.58 14.41 11.61
N SER A 197 1.88 14.76 11.77
CA SER A 197 2.55 15.53 12.86
C SER A 197 3.12 14.76 14.08
N PRO A 198 4.17 15.27 14.76
CA PRO A 198 5.59 15.09 14.49
C PRO A 198 6.23 14.39 15.70
N LEU A 199 6.15 13.06 15.76
CA LEU A 199 6.91 12.29 16.74
C LEU A 199 7.42 11.03 16.04
N LEU A 200 8.73 11.07 15.75
CA LEU A 200 9.60 9.92 15.52
C LEU A 200 9.04 8.66 16.20
N LEU A 201 8.50 7.72 15.42
CA LEU A 201 8.23 6.38 15.92
C LEU A 201 8.58 5.32 14.86
N ASN A 202 9.89 5.08 14.79
CA ASN A 202 10.56 3.79 14.65
C ASN A 202 10.03 2.80 13.57
N MET A 203 10.85 2.62 12.53
CA MET A 203 11.03 1.37 11.80
C MET A 203 10.96 0.17 12.75
N LYS A 204 9.84 -0.57 12.71
CA LYS A 204 9.69 -1.87 13.39
C LYS A 204 8.81 -2.83 12.58
N ARG A 205 9.37 -3.39 11.51
CA ARG A 205 9.65 -4.84 11.45
C ARG A 205 10.59 -5.07 10.28
N VAL A 206 11.76 -5.55 10.61
CA VAL A 206 12.51 -6.36 9.68
C VAL A 206 11.83 -7.72 9.75
N VAL A 207 11.07 -8.08 8.71
CA VAL A 207 10.59 -9.45 8.56
C VAL A 207 11.83 -10.33 8.42
N GLU A 208 11.98 -11.34 9.29
CA GLU A 208 13.09 -12.29 9.32
C GLU A 208 12.85 -13.51 8.44
#